data_AF-A0A920SE33-F1
#
_entry.id   AF-A0A920SE33-F1
#
_cell.length_a   1.000
_cell.length_b   1.000
_cell.length_c   1.000
_cell.angle_alpha   90.00
_cell.angle_beta   90.00
_cell.angle_gamma   90.00
#
_symmetry.space_group_name_H-M   'P 1'
#
loop_
_entity.id
_entity.type
_entity.pdbx_description
1 polymer ?
#
loop_
_entity_poly.entity_id
_entity_poly.type
_entity_poly.pdbx_seq_one_letter_code
_entity_poly.pdbx_strand_id
1 'polypeptide(L)'
;MRIELPSGTAAELVHPPSGPAGRGLVVIPDVMGMRPLFDDLVARLAAETTWSVAGPFELYPGREHLEVADRLAAASTLDDDRILGDASAAADATGSNVVSILGFCMGGMYALKAVGGWPL
;
A
#
# COMPACT_ATOMS: atom_id res chain seq x y z
N MET A 1 -8.08 -9.37 -2.63
CA MET A 1 -7.54 -10.06 -3.81
C MET A 1 -6.18 -9.48 -4.16
N ARG A 2 -5.27 -10.31 -4.68
CA ARG A 2 -4.01 -9.83 -5.24
C ARG A 2 -4.24 -9.17 -6.60
N ILE A 3 -3.60 -8.03 -6.81
CA ILE A 3 -3.59 -7.27 -8.07
C ILE A 3 -2.15 -6.94 -8.46
N GLU A 4 -1.95 -6.58 -9.72
CA GLU A 4 -0.70 -6.03 -10.23
C GLU A 4 -0.93 -4.54 -10.54
N LEU A 5 -0.09 -3.68 -9.97
CA LEU A 5 -0.09 -2.24 -10.27
C LEU A 5 0.57 -1.99 -11.64
N PRO A 6 0.36 -0.82 -12.28
CA PRO A 6 0.94 -0.52 -13.59
C PRO A 6 2.48 -0.63 -13.66
N SER A 7 3.16 -0.54 -12.52
CA SER A 7 4.61 -0.75 -12.40
C SER A 7 5.04 -2.23 -12.47
N GLY A 8 4.10 -3.19 -12.51
CA GLY A 8 4.35 -4.62 -12.33
C GLY A 8 4.41 -5.06 -10.88
N THR A 9 4.13 -4.16 -9.93
CA THR A 9 4.22 -4.43 -8.49
C THR A 9 2.98 -5.15 -7.98
N ALA A 10 3.17 -6.23 -7.23
CA ALA A 10 2.07 -6.90 -6.54
C ALA A 10 1.48 -6.01 -5.45
N ALA A 11 0.15 -5.98 -5.32
CA ALA A 11 -0.56 -5.32 -4.24
C ALA A 11 -1.80 -6.13 -3.81
N GLU A 12 -2.33 -5.82 -2.64
CA GLU A 12 -3.65 -6.29 -2.21
C GLU A 12 -4.72 -5.25 -2.50
N LEU A 13 -5.92 -5.68 -2.90
CA LEU A 13 -7.12 -4.86 -2.98
C LEU A 13 -8.27 -5.59 -2.30
N VAL A 14 -8.87 -4.98 -1.30
CA VAL A 14 -10.00 -5.53 -0.55
C VAL A 14 -11.17 -4.54 -0.55
N HIS A 15 -12.33 -5.01 -0.97
CA HIS A 15 -13.58 -4.29 -0.81
C HIS A 15 -14.29 -4.72 0.47
N PRO A 16 -15.09 -3.84 1.09
CA PRO A 16 -15.92 -4.25 2.23
C PRO A 16 -16.98 -5.26 1.76
N PRO A 17 -17.64 -5.98 2.69
CA PRO A 17 -18.65 -7.00 2.34
C PRO A 17 -19.81 -6.48 1.47
N SER A 18 -20.09 -5.18 1.52
CA SER A 18 -21.10 -4.50 0.70
C SER A 18 -20.67 -4.22 -0.75
N GLY A 19 -19.43 -4.56 -1.14
CA GLY A 19 -18.85 -4.27 -2.45
C GLY A 19 -18.03 -2.97 -2.47
N PRO A 20 -17.54 -2.53 -3.65
CA PRO A 20 -16.73 -1.32 -3.78
C PRO A 20 -17.37 -0.10 -3.11
N ALA A 21 -16.54 0.74 -2.49
CA ALA A 21 -16.98 1.86 -1.68
C ALA A 21 -16.53 3.20 -2.26
N GLY A 22 -17.31 4.26 -2.04
CA GLY A 22 -16.94 5.62 -2.45
C GLY A 22 -15.76 6.22 -1.67
N ARG A 23 -15.37 5.59 -0.55
CA ARG A 23 -14.19 5.94 0.24
C ARG A 23 -13.13 4.84 0.14
N GLY A 24 -11.90 5.26 -0.03
CA GLY A 24 -10.73 4.41 -0.21
C GLY A 24 -9.68 4.61 0.88
N LEU A 25 -8.86 3.59 1.10
CA LEU A 25 -7.68 3.66 1.95
C LEU A 25 -6.50 2.97 1.25
N VAL A 26 -5.38 3.67 1.13
CA VAL A 26 -4.10 3.06 0.75
C VAL A 26 -3.31 2.71 2.01
N VAL A 27 -2.78 1.48 2.07
CA VAL A 27 -1.90 1.02 3.16
C VAL A 27 -0.49 0.78 2.62
N ILE A 28 0.49 1.54 3.11
CA ILE A 28 1.91 1.33 2.82
C ILE A 28 2.53 0.49 3.95
N PRO A 29 3.12 -0.68 3.65
CA PRO A 29 3.69 -1.54 4.67
C PRO A 29 4.95 -0.93 5.29
N ASP A 30 5.40 -1.56 6.38
CA ASP A 30 6.73 -1.31 6.91
C ASP A 30 7.83 -1.97 6.06
N VAL A 31 9.08 -1.86 6.54
CA VAL A 31 10.28 -2.36 5.86
C VAL A 31 10.24 -3.84 5.50
N MET A 32 9.39 -4.64 6.16
CA MET A 32 9.26 -6.08 5.88
C MET A 32 8.34 -6.37 4.68
N GLY A 33 7.72 -5.35 4.08
CA GLY A 33 6.93 -5.49 2.86
C GLY A 33 5.64 -6.31 3.03
N MET A 34 5.17 -6.89 1.93
CA MET A 34 3.93 -7.68 1.91
C MET A 34 4.10 -8.99 2.68
N ARG A 35 3.12 -9.32 3.54
CA ARG A 35 3.09 -10.54 4.35
C ARG A 35 1.69 -10.77 4.93
N PRO A 36 1.38 -11.98 5.44
CA PRO A 36 0.06 -12.30 5.98
C PRO A 36 -0.47 -11.32 7.03
N LEU A 37 0.42 -10.74 7.85
CA LEU A 37 0.05 -9.68 8.81
C LEU A 37 -0.71 -8.52 8.13
N PHE A 38 -0.22 -8.07 6.98
CA PHE A 38 -0.85 -6.97 6.26
C PHE A 38 -2.08 -7.41 5.48
N ASP A 39 -2.14 -8.65 5.00
CA ASP A 39 -3.34 -9.20 4.36
C ASP A 39 -4.51 -9.20 5.34
N ASP A 40 -4.27 -9.69 6.55
CA ASP A 40 -5.25 -9.70 7.64
C ASP A 40 -5.65 -8.28 8.05
N LEU A 41 -4.66 -7.37 8.12
CA LEU A 41 -4.90 -5.97 8.48
C LEU A 41 -5.82 -5.27 7.48
N VAL A 42 -5.54 -5.38 6.18
CA VAL A 42 -6.34 -4.67 5.16
C VAL A 42 -7.73 -5.27 5.00
N ALA A 43 -7.87 -6.59 5.18
CA ALA A 43 -9.17 -7.24 5.25
C ALA A 43 -10.01 -6.72 6.43
N ARG A 44 -9.41 -6.61 7.62
CA ARG A 44 -10.06 -6.04 8.80
C ARG A 44 -10.42 -4.58 8.60
N LEU A 45 -9.51 -3.77 8.07
CA LEU A 45 -9.77 -2.35 7.81
C LEU A 45 -10.94 -2.18 6.84
N ALA A 46 -11.00 -2.95 5.75
CA ALA A 46 -12.11 -2.88 4.82
C ALA A 46 -13.44 -3.22 5.50
N ALA A 47 -13.47 -4.32 6.27
CA ALA A 47 -14.67 -4.76 6.98
C ALA A 47 -15.14 -3.76 8.06
N GLU A 48 -14.22 -3.24 8.88
CA GLU A 48 -14.54 -2.37 10.02
C GLU A 48 -14.87 -0.94 9.58
N THR A 49 -14.24 -0.43 8.51
CA THR A 49 -14.47 0.95 8.03
C THR A 49 -15.53 1.08 6.96
N THR A 50 -15.90 -0.03 6.30
CA THR A 50 -16.73 -0.06 5.09
C THR A 50 -16.09 0.64 3.87
N TRP A 51 -14.76 0.75 3.83
CA TRP A 51 -14.01 1.40 2.75
C TRP A 51 -13.30 0.36 1.87
N SER A 52 -13.03 0.73 0.62
CA SER A 52 -12.16 -0.09 -0.25
C SER A 52 -10.70 0.16 0.12
N VAL A 53 -9.96 -0.89 0.44
CA VAL A 53 -8.58 -0.79 0.91
C VAL A 53 -7.65 -1.38 -0.13
N ALA A 54 -6.69 -0.60 -0.60
CA ALA A 54 -5.61 -1.07 -1.45
C ALA A 54 -4.27 -1.00 -0.70
N GLY A 55 -3.36 -1.91 -1.01
CA GLY A 55 -2.15 -2.14 -0.24
C GLY A 55 -2.31 -3.28 0.77
N PRO A 56 -1.21 -3.84 1.30
CA PRO A 56 0.18 -3.45 1.04
C PRO A 56 0.58 -3.72 -0.42
N PHE A 57 1.58 -3.01 -0.92
CA PHE A 57 2.23 -3.31 -2.20
C PHE A 57 3.70 -3.65 -1.97
N GLU A 58 4.30 -4.42 -2.88
CA GLU A 58 5.65 -4.94 -2.69
C GLU A 58 6.72 -3.85 -2.85
N LEU A 59 7.48 -3.62 -1.78
CA LEU A 59 8.53 -2.59 -1.74
C LEU A 59 9.80 -3.06 -2.45
N TYR A 60 10.07 -4.36 -2.45
CA TYR A 60 11.29 -4.98 -2.99
C TYR A 60 10.98 -6.06 -4.04
N PRO A 61 10.41 -5.71 -5.21
CA PRO A 61 10.15 -6.69 -6.27
C PRO A 61 11.41 -7.49 -6.63
N GLY A 62 11.28 -8.81 -6.67
CA GLY A 62 12.38 -9.76 -6.93
C GLY A 62 13.38 -9.92 -5.78
N ARG A 63 13.15 -9.26 -4.64
CA ARG A 63 14.01 -9.26 -3.44
C ARG A 63 13.20 -9.58 -2.18
N GLU A 64 12.07 -10.27 -2.33
CA GLU A 64 11.15 -10.63 -1.24
C GLU A 64 11.77 -11.65 -0.26
N HIS A 65 12.79 -12.38 -0.70
CA HIS A 65 13.54 -13.35 0.10
C HIS A 65 14.54 -12.70 1.06
N LEU A 66 14.75 -11.39 1.01
CA LEU A 66 15.70 -10.70 1.88
C LEU A 66 15.26 -10.77 3.36
N GLU A 67 16.24 -11.01 4.23
CA GLU A 67 16.07 -10.96 5.67
C GLU A 67 16.00 -9.51 6.18
N VAL A 68 15.55 -9.32 7.41
CA VAL A 68 15.29 -7.98 7.99
C VAL A 68 16.48 -7.03 7.90
N ALA A 69 17.70 -7.52 8.15
CA ALA A 69 18.91 -6.69 8.11
C ALA A 69 19.20 -6.18 6.69
N ASP A 70 19.03 -7.04 5.69
CA ASP A 70 19.25 -6.70 4.28
C ASP A 70 18.14 -5.79 3.74
N ARG A 71 16.90 -5.97 4.22
CA ARG A 71 15.80 -5.05 3.91
C ARG A 71 16.04 -3.66 4.48
N LEU A 72 16.55 -3.56 5.71
CA LEU A 72 16.93 -2.28 6.33
C LEU A 72 18.05 -1.59 5.54
N ALA A 73 19.03 -2.33 5.03
CA ALA A 73 20.06 -1.78 4.16
C ALA A 73 19.47 -1.33 2.81
N ALA A 74 18.65 -2.17 2.18
CA ALA A 74 18.01 -1.91 0.89
C ALA A 74 17.00 -0.76 0.95
N ALA A 75 16.38 -0.49 2.11
CA ALA A 75 15.42 0.59 2.31
C ALA A 75 15.99 1.96 1.90
N SER A 76 17.29 2.19 2.15
CA SER A 76 17.98 3.43 1.77
C SER A 76 18.14 3.61 0.24
N THR A 77 17.90 2.55 -0.52
CA THR A 77 18.03 2.52 -1.99
C THR A 77 16.68 2.51 -2.70
N LEU A 78 15.58 2.58 -1.96
CA LEU A 78 14.25 2.65 -2.55
C LEU A 78 14.07 3.98 -3.29
N ASP A 79 13.53 3.88 -4.49
CA ASP A 79 13.19 5.03 -5.32
C ASP A 79 11.85 5.61 -4.85
N ASP A 80 11.89 6.84 -4.34
CA ASP A 80 10.71 7.54 -3.83
C ASP A 80 9.63 7.69 -4.91
N ASP A 81 10.00 8.06 -6.14
CA ASP A 81 9.03 8.30 -7.21
C ASP A 81 8.28 7.02 -7.56
N ARG A 82 8.99 5.88 -7.56
CA ARG A 82 8.37 4.58 -7.79
C ARG A 82 7.41 4.21 -6.66
N ILE A 83 7.79 4.40 -5.39
CA ILE A 83 6.92 4.07 -4.25
C ILE A 83 5.69 4.98 -4.20
N LEU A 84 5.85 6.27 -4.50
CA LEU A 84 4.74 7.22 -4.55
C LEU A 84 3.83 6.97 -5.76
N GLY A 85 4.40 6.55 -6.90
CA GLY A 85 3.65 6.08 -8.06
C GLY A 85 2.80 4.86 -7.74
N ASP A 86 3.35 3.87 -7.04
CA ASP A 86 2.61 2.69 -6.59
C ASP A 86 1.50 3.05 -5.59
N ALA A 87 1.75 3.98 -4.68
CA ALA A 87 0.72 4.48 -3.77
C ALA A 87 -0.43 5.18 -4.51
N SER A 88 -0.12 5.97 -5.56
CA SER A 88 -1.12 6.60 -6.42
C SER A 88 -1.92 5.56 -7.20
N ALA A 89 -1.24 4.57 -7.80
CA ALA A 89 -1.91 3.51 -8.54
C ALA A 89 -2.80 2.64 -7.63
N ALA A 90 -2.37 2.40 -6.39
CA ALA A 90 -3.19 1.73 -5.38
C ALA A 90 -4.42 2.56 -5.02
N ALA A 91 -4.29 3.89 -4.93
CA ALA A 91 -5.43 4.79 -4.71
C ALA A 91 -6.45 4.67 -5.86
N ASP A 92 -5.99 4.73 -7.12
CA ASP A 92 -6.84 4.58 -8.30
C ASP A 92 -7.53 3.21 -8.32
N ALA A 93 -6.83 2.14 -7.94
CA ALA A 93 -7.36 0.79 -7.89
C ALA A 93 -8.52 0.62 -6.90
N THR A 94 -8.65 1.50 -5.89
CA THR A 94 -9.82 1.47 -5.00
C THR A 94 -11.12 1.85 -5.72
N GLY A 95 -11.04 2.61 -6.82
CA GLY A 95 -12.20 3.18 -7.52
C GLY A 95 -12.98 4.20 -6.69
N SER A 96 -12.39 4.69 -5.60
CA SER A 96 -13.05 5.59 -4.64
C SER A 96 -12.87 7.06 -5.01
N ASN A 97 -13.85 7.89 -4.62
CA ASN A 97 -13.81 9.34 -4.88
C ASN A 97 -12.89 10.09 -3.91
N VAL A 98 -12.75 9.56 -2.70
CA VAL A 98 -11.90 10.13 -1.64
C VAL A 98 -11.05 9.01 -1.07
N VAL A 99 -9.74 9.16 -1.15
CA VAL A 99 -8.78 8.15 -0.69
C VAL A 99 -7.94 8.72 0.45
N SER A 100 -7.94 8.01 1.58
CA SER A 100 -7.01 8.25 2.67
C SER A 100 -5.75 7.39 2.53
N ILE A 101 -4.69 7.73 3.24
CA ILE A 101 -3.46 6.93 3.24
C ILE A 101 -2.97 6.67 4.66
N LEU A 102 -2.53 5.44 4.90
CA LEU A 102 -1.98 4.96 6.17
C LEU A 102 -0.64 4.27 5.90
N GLY A 103 0.36 4.58 6.71
CA GLY A 103 1.69 4.01 6.58
C GLY A 103 2.26 3.54 7.90
N PHE A 104 3.01 2.44 7.88
CA PHE A 104 3.61 1.83 9.07
C PHE A 104 5.13 1.94 9.03
N CYS A 105 5.76 2.40 10.12
CA CYS A 105 7.22 2.59 10.19
C CYS A 105 7.72 3.42 8.99
N MET A 106 8.54 2.84 8.11
CA MET A 106 8.98 3.46 6.86
C MET A 106 7.80 3.84 5.94
N GLY A 107 6.75 3.04 5.89
CA GLY A 107 5.52 3.38 5.17
C GLY A 107 4.88 4.67 5.68
N GLY A 108 5.05 5.01 6.97
CA GLY A 108 4.57 6.27 7.55
C GLY A 108 5.27 7.49 6.95
N MET A 109 6.58 7.39 6.70
CA MET A 109 7.32 8.42 5.95
C MET A 109 6.76 8.57 4.53
N TYR A 110 6.52 7.46 3.83
CA TYR A 110 5.94 7.51 2.47
C TYR A 110 4.52 8.07 2.45
N ALA A 111 3.70 7.78 3.47
CA ALA A 111 2.37 8.38 3.60
C ALA A 111 2.47 9.92 3.72
N LEU A 112 3.44 10.44 4.48
CA LEU A 112 3.70 11.89 4.58
C LEU A 112 4.21 12.49 3.26
N LYS A 113 5.09 11.80 2.55
CA LYS A 113 5.56 12.24 1.22
C LYS A 113 4.41 12.28 0.21
N ALA A 114 3.55 11.26 0.20
CA ALA A 114 2.41 11.18 -0.71
C ALA A 114 1.45 12.36 -0.52
N VAL A 115 1.04 12.66 0.71
CA VAL A 115 0.13 13.81 0.97
C VAL A 115 0.78 15.16 0.68
N GLY A 116 2.11 15.26 0.71
CA GLY A 116 2.83 16.47 0.28
C GLY A 116 2.86 16.66 -1.24
N GLY A 117 2.70 15.58 -2.02
CA GLY A 117 2.70 15.60 -3.48
C GLY A 117 1.32 15.47 -4.13
N TRP A 118 0.32 14.93 -3.43
CA TRP A 118 -1.04 14.79 -3.94
C TRP A 118 -1.77 16.15 -3.97
N PRO A 119 -2.53 16.44 -5.04
CA PRO A 119 -3.38 17.63 -5.06
C PRO A 119 -4.49 17.49 -4.01
N LEU A 120 -4.72 18.55 -3.24
CA LEU A 120 -5.83 18.67 -2.28
C LEU A 120 -7.17 18.87 -2.97
#